data_AF-A0A4V1RZ44-F1
#
_entry.id   AF-A0A4V1RZ44-F1
#
_cell.length_a   1.000
_cell.length_b   1.000
_cell.length_c   1.000
_cell.angle_alpha   90.00
_cell.angle_beta   90.00
_cell.angle_gamma   90.00
#
_symmetry.space_group_name_H-M   'P 1'
#
loop_
_entity.id
_entity.type
_entity.pdbx_description
1 polymer ?
#
loop_
_entity_poly.entity_id
_entity_poly.type
_entity_poly.pdbx_seq_one_letter_code
_entity_poly.pdbx_strand_id
1 'polypeptide(L)'
;MGSLSLPRLYILDTDLSNFPNPKGRILSCYIDGSDLRTVHDQMKTMPDGITIDHQNGFMYWTNMGSTFKSNDGSIERSRLDGSERTTVVSTGTVGVYTPKQITLARQSRKLYWCDREGMKVMRCNLDGSDVEVLVSTGSSVEDRKDMCRWCVGITVDESMGYFYWSQKGPSKGSQGRIFRAKIDNPTQVETVIDKLPEPIDLEFDESTQTLYWTDRGDPPYGNSLNRAFIGDLSAAPEREVLARRLHETIGLALDKNTATAYVTDLSGGVYAVDLKKKTKTVLFPELGDLTGIALA
;
A
#
# COMPACT_ATOMS: atom_id res chain seq x y z
N MET A 1 -21.27 -30.75 -2.68
CA MET A 1 -21.26 -29.29 -2.42
C MET A 1 -19.86 -28.94 -1.98
N GLY A 2 -19.05 -28.35 -2.87
CA GLY A 2 -17.69 -27.95 -2.51
C GLY A 2 -17.77 -26.86 -1.45
N SER A 3 -17.10 -27.07 -0.33
CA SER A 3 -16.83 -26.00 0.64
C SER A 3 -16.19 -24.86 -0.13
N LEU A 4 -16.89 -23.72 -0.26
CA LEU A 4 -16.28 -22.49 -0.74
C LEU A 4 -15.26 -22.11 0.33
N SER A 5 -13.98 -22.34 0.06
CA SER A 5 -12.90 -21.92 0.96
C SER A 5 -12.99 -20.42 1.17
N LEU A 6 -12.96 -19.98 2.42
CA LEU A 6 -12.92 -18.55 2.76
C LEU A 6 -11.74 -17.88 2.02
N PRO A 7 -11.90 -16.64 1.52
CA PRO A 7 -10.79 -15.86 0.99
C PRO A 7 -9.67 -15.70 2.02
N ARG A 8 -8.45 -15.48 1.53
CA ARG A 8 -7.27 -15.32 2.39
C ARG A 8 -6.71 -13.92 2.33
N LEU A 9 -6.23 -13.46 3.47
CA LEU A 9 -5.38 -12.29 3.59
C LEU A 9 -3.91 -12.72 3.47
N TYR A 10 -3.10 -11.84 2.91
CA TYR A 10 -1.65 -11.91 2.88
C TYR A 10 -1.12 -10.66 3.55
N ILE A 11 -0.34 -10.83 4.61
CA ILE A 11 0.04 -9.76 5.55
C ILE A 11 1.56 -9.72 5.61
N LEU A 12 2.13 -8.52 5.46
CA LEU A 12 3.55 -8.28 5.59
C LEU A 12 3.91 -7.87 7.01
N ASP A 13 4.95 -8.49 7.52
CA ASP A 13 5.62 -8.10 8.76
C ASP A 13 7.04 -7.66 8.40
N THR A 14 7.38 -6.42 8.74
CA THR A 14 8.71 -5.86 8.47
C THR A 14 9.75 -6.24 9.52
N ASP A 15 9.30 -6.61 10.72
CA ASP A 15 10.16 -6.84 11.88
C ASP A 15 11.10 -5.65 12.22
N LEU A 16 10.60 -4.42 12.04
CA LEU A 16 11.34 -3.17 12.30
C LEU A 16 11.80 -3.01 13.75
N SER A 17 11.09 -3.60 14.71
CA SER A 17 11.43 -3.62 16.13
C SER A 17 12.77 -4.32 16.40
N ASN A 18 13.26 -5.15 15.46
CA ASN A 18 14.54 -5.86 15.57
C ASN A 18 15.67 -5.22 14.73
N PHE A 19 15.54 -3.96 14.33
CA PHE A 19 16.60 -3.22 13.64
C PHE A 19 17.93 -3.21 14.45
N PRO A 20 19.12 -3.36 13.82
CA PRO A 20 19.40 -3.35 12.38
C PRO A 20 19.27 -4.71 11.68
N ASN A 21 18.73 -5.74 12.33
CA ASN A 21 18.65 -7.09 11.75
C ASN A 21 17.20 -7.61 11.67
N PRO A 22 16.31 -6.91 10.93
CA PRO A 22 14.93 -7.34 10.76
C PRO A 22 14.87 -8.69 10.05
N LYS A 23 13.90 -9.51 10.46
CA LYS A 23 13.56 -10.82 9.91
C LYS A 23 12.11 -10.81 9.44
N GLY A 24 11.85 -10.03 8.41
CA GLY A 24 10.52 -9.85 7.86
C GLY A 24 9.86 -11.15 7.38
N ARG A 25 8.54 -11.14 7.31
CA ARG A 25 7.71 -12.30 7.01
C ARG A 25 6.57 -11.92 6.07
N ILE A 26 6.06 -12.93 5.36
CA ILE A 26 4.76 -12.88 4.69
C ILE A 26 3.89 -13.94 5.35
N LEU A 27 2.81 -13.50 5.99
CA LEU A 27 1.84 -14.35 6.67
C LEU A 27 0.56 -14.46 5.84
N SER A 28 -0.23 -15.50 6.07
CA SER A 28 -1.55 -15.64 5.46
C SER A 28 -2.55 -16.26 6.41
N CYS A 29 -3.76 -15.72 6.48
CA CYS A 29 -4.87 -16.27 7.25
C CYS A 29 -6.16 -16.17 6.43
N TYR A 30 -7.23 -16.85 6.85
CA TYR A 30 -8.56 -16.55 6.34
C TYR A 30 -9.03 -15.17 6.80
N ILE A 31 -10.01 -14.61 6.11
CA ILE A 31 -10.59 -13.30 6.42
C ILE A 31 -11.24 -13.18 7.82
N ASP A 32 -11.48 -14.31 8.50
CA ASP A 32 -11.94 -14.38 9.88
C ASP A 32 -10.80 -14.51 10.91
N GLY A 33 -9.55 -14.50 10.45
CA GLY A 33 -8.34 -14.66 11.28
C GLY A 33 -7.95 -16.12 11.54
N SER A 34 -8.70 -17.10 11.07
CA SER A 34 -8.34 -18.51 11.25
C SER A 34 -7.25 -18.98 10.28
N ASP A 35 -6.64 -20.14 10.56
CA ASP A 35 -5.61 -20.78 9.73
C ASP A 35 -4.42 -19.87 9.39
N LEU A 36 -3.91 -19.14 10.38
CA LEU A 36 -2.70 -18.33 10.22
C LEU A 36 -1.49 -19.22 9.90
N ARG A 37 -0.81 -18.94 8.78
CA ARG A 37 0.38 -19.64 8.32
C ARG A 37 1.44 -18.67 7.83
N THR A 38 2.71 -19.08 7.96
CA THR A 38 3.84 -18.35 7.37
C THR A 38 4.06 -18.83 5.93
N VAL A 39 4.17 -17.89 5.00
CA VAL A 39 4.44 -18.15 3.57
C VAL A 39 5.91 -17.92 3.23
N HIS A 40 6.46 -16.80 3.70
CA HIS A 40 7.90 -16.51 3.66
C HIS A 40 8.35 -16.05 5.05
N ASP A 41 9.57 -16.40 5.43
CA ASP A 41 10.16 -16.09 6.75
C ASP A 41 11.62 -15.64 6.61
N GLN A 42 12.15 -15.01 7.66
CA GLN A 42 13.54 -14.59 7.81
C GLN A 42 14.04 -13.69 6.66
N MET A 43 13.15 -12.83 6.14
CA MET A 43 13.46 -11.90 5.06
C MET A 43 14.26 -10.71 5.58
N LYS A 44 15.49 -10.53 5.11
CA LYS A 44 16.38 -9.43 5.52
C LYS A 44 16.12 -8.11 4.77
N THR A 45 15.08 -8.08 3.95
CA THR A 45 14.84 -7.06 2.92
C THR A 45 13.68 -6.12 3.24
N MET A 46 13.11 -6.22 4.46
CA MET A 46 12.00 -5.43 4.99
C MET A 46 10.83 -5.29 3.98
N PRO A 47 9.94 -6.30 3.88
CA PRO A 47 8.82 -6.25 2.95
C PRO A 47 7.77 -5.21 3.37
N ASP A 48 7.27 -4.36 2.45
CA ASP A 48 6.39 -3.24 2.80
C ASP A 48 5.02 -3.26 2.10
N GLY A 49 4.96 -3.12 0.78
CA GLY A 49 3.72 -3.17 -0.01
C GLY A 49 3.46 -4.55 -0.60
N ILE A 50 2.20 -4.96 -0.74
CA ILE A 50 1.80 -6.24 -1.37
C ILE A 50 0.53 -6.11 -2.21
N THR A 51 0.45 -6.82 -3.33
CA THR A 51 -0.75 -6.93 -4.16
C THR A 51 -0.91 -8.35 -4.73
N ILE A 52 -2.15 -8.74 -5.07
CA ILE A 52 -2.48 -10.08 -5.57
C ILE A 52 -2.94 -10.01 -7.03
N ASP A 53 -2.34 -10.87 -7.85
CA ASP A 53 -2.82 -11.21 -9.17
C ASP A 53 -3.74 -12.44 -9.11
N HIS A 54 -5.02 -12.21 -8.87
CA HIS A 54 -6.01 -13.30 -8.74
C HIS A 54 -6.13 -14.16 -10.00
N GLN A 55 -5.83 -13.59 -11.18
CA GLN A 55 -5.96 -14.31 -12.45
C GLN A 55 -4.91 -15.42 -12.58
N ASN A 56 -3.68 -15.19 -12.10
CA ASN A 56 -2.58 -16.14 -12.24
C ASN A 56 -2.12 -16.75 -10.91
N GLY A 57 -2.68 -16.33 -9.77
CA GLY A 57 -2.34 -16.87 -8.46
C GLY A 57 -0.95 -16.46 -7.97
N PHE A 58 -0.54 -15.22 -8.25
CA PHE A 58 0.72 -14.65 -7.77
C PHE A 58 0.46 -13.54 -6.74
N MET A 59 1.35 -13.43 -5.76
CA MET A 59 1.52 -12.22 -4.97
C MET A 59 2.78 -11.49 -5.42
N TYR A 60 2.73 -10.16 -5.38
CA TYR A 60 3.86 -9.28 -5.65
C TYR A 60 4.06 -8.39 -4.43
N TRP A 61 5.30 -8.19 -4.01
CA TRP A 61 5.60 -7.31 -2.89
C TRP A 61 6.88 -6.50 -3.11
N THR A 62 6.94 -5.37 -2.42
CA THR A 62 8.11 -4.51 -2.39
C THR A 62 8.99 -4.82 -1.19
N ASN A 63 10.30 -4.68 -1.38
CA ASN A 63 11.32 -4.84 -0.35
C ASN A 63 12.05 -3.50 -0.19
N MET A 64 12.06 -2.93 1.02
CA MET A 64 12.70 -1.64 1.27
C MET A 64 14.23 -1.67 1.24
N GLY A 65 14.83 -2.85 1.21
CA GLY A 65 16.28 -3.03 1.27
C GLY A 65 16.76 -3.38 2.67
N SER A 66 18.08 -3.25 2.92
CA SER A 66 18.67 -3.54 4.23
C SER A 66 18.56 -2.38 5.22
N THR A 67 18.49 -1.14 4.71
CA THR A 67 18.28 0.09 5.50
C THR A 67 17.51 1.12 4.68
N PHE A 68 16.97 2.17 5.31
CA PHE A 68 16.34 3.28 4.58
C PHE A 68 17.32 4.19 3.81
N LYS A 69 18.64 3.93 3.90
CA LYS A 69 19.70 4.72 3.26
C LYS A 69 20.45 3.96 2.18
N SER A 70 20.14 2.67 2.02
CA SER A 70 20.77 1.82 1.01
C SER A 70 19.86 1.80 -0.22
N ASN A 71 20.47 1.96 -1.40
CA ASN A 71 19.76 1.82 -2.68
C ASN A 71 19.70 0.34 -3.07
N ASP A 72 19.18 -0.50 -2.17
CA ASP A 72 19.17 -1.96 -2.30
C ASP A 72 17.78 -2.59 -2.21
N GLY A 73 16.72 -1.80 -2.36
CA GLY A 73 15.36 -2.29 -2.49
C GLY A 73 15.11 -3.10 -3.77
N SER A 74 13.98 -3.80 -3.80
CA SER A 74 13.58 -4.67 -4.91
C SER A 74 12.08 -4.89 -4.94
N ILE A 75 11.59 -5.53 -6.01
CA ILE A 75 10.24 -6.09 -6.08
C ILE A 75 10.36 -7.57 -6.39
N GLU A 76 9.61 -8.39 -5.65
CA GLU A 76 9.59 -9.84 -5.81
C GLU A 76 8.17 -10.34 -5.97
N ARG A 77 8.05 -11.57 -6.49
CA ARG A 77 6.78 -12.30 -6.57
C ARG A 77 6.96 -13.75 -6.17
N SER A 78 5.86 -14.41 -5.85
CA SER A 78 5.76 -15.87 -5.72
C SER A 78 4.32 -16.30 -5.90
N ARG A 79 4.07 -17.60 -6.09
CA ARG A 79 2.71 -18.15 -5.96
C ARG A 79 2.16 -17.88 -4.57
N LEU A 80 0.84 -17.92 -4.44
CA LEU A 80 0.12 -17.77 -3.18
C LEU A 80 0.48 -18.79 -2.08
N ASP A 81 1.10 -19.91 -2.45
CA ASP A 81 1.63 -20.93 -1.53
C ASP A 81 3.11 -20.75 -1.18
N GLY A 82 3.76 -19.71 -1.71
CA GLY A 82 5.17 -19.39 -1.50
C GLY A 82 6.14 -20.00 -2.53
N SER A 83 5.67 -20.89 -3.41
CA SER A 83 6.50 -21.47 -4.47
C SER A 83 6.79 -20.46 -5.59
N GLU A 84 7.76 -20.77 -6.47
CA GLU A 84 8.15 -19.93 -7.61
C GLU A 84 8.52 -18.48 -7.23
N ARG A 85 9.20 -18.30 -6.08
CA ARG A 85 9.73 -16.99 -5.68
C ARG A 85 10.75 -16.49 -6.70
N THR A 86 10.58 -15.28 -7.20
CA THR A 86 11.46 -14.67 -8.21
C THR A 86 11.51 -13.15 -8.05
N THR A 87 12.66 -12.56 -8.33
CA THR A 87 12.83 -11.10 -8.42
C THR A 87 12.21 -10.57 -9.71
N VAL A 88 11.31 -9.59 -9.57
CA VAL A 88 10.63 -8.90 -10.67
C VAL A 88 11.39 -7.63 -11.03
N VAL A 89 11.72 -6.80 -10.04
CA VAL A 89 12.55 -5.60 -10.23
C VAL A 89 13.77 -5.72 -9.34
N SER A 90 14.94 -5.82 -9.98
CA SER A 90 16.22 -6.04 -9.31
C SER A 90 16.73 -4.80 -8.60
N THR A 91 17.48 -5.02 -7.52
CA THR A 91 18.27 -4.00 -6.84
C THR A 91 19.11 -3.16 -7.80
N GLY A 92 19.14 -1.85 -7.57
CA GLY A 92 19.86 -0.88 -8.42
C GLY A 92 19.05 -0.37 -9.61
N THR A 93 17.88 -0.95 -9.89
CA THR A 93 16.93 -0.39 -10.85
C THR A 93 16.39 0.96 -10.34
N VAL A 94 16.07 1.88 -11.25
CA VAL A 94 15.44 3.15 -10.88
C VAL A 94 14.11 2.90 -10.15
N GLY A 95 13.84 3.67 -9.08
CA GLY A 95 12.58 3.60 -8.35
C GLY A 95 12.45 2.42 -7.37
N VAL A 96 13.53 1.69 -7.07
CA VAL A 96 13.58 0.70 -5.98
C VAL A 96 14.67 1.02 -4.95
N TYR A 97 14.84 2.30 -4.62
CA TYR A 97 15.66 2.71 -3.49
C TYR A 97 15.03 2.22 -2.19
N THR A 98 13.77 2.58 -1.97
CA THR A 98 12.96 2.21 -0.79
C THR A 98 11.49 2.05 -1.21
N PRO A 99 11.19 1.10 -2.11
CA PRO A 99 9.85 0.94 -2.65
C PRO A 99 8.84 0.67 -1.51
N LYS A 100 7.61 1.16 -1.70
CA LYS A 100 6.52 1.18 -0.73
C LYS A 100 5.30 0.46 -1.29
N GLN A 101 4.10 0.97 -1.06
CA GLN A 101 2.87 0.34 -1.51
C GLN A 101 2.90 0.12 -3.03
N ILE A 102 2.32 -1.01 -3.45
CA ILE A 102 2.29 -1.51 -4.81
C ILE A 102 0.86 -1.93 -5.14
N THR A 103 0.41 -1.66 -6.35
CA THR A 103 -0.88 -2.12 -6.85
C THR A 103 -0.74 -2.73 -8.24
N LEU A 104 -1.66 -3.63 -8.58
CA LEU A 104 -1.76 -4.23 -9.90
C LEU A 104 -2.95 -3.60 -10.65
N ALA A 105 -2.65 -2.95 -11.77
CA ALA A 105 -3.64 -2.51 -12.73
C ALA A 105 -4.14 -3.74 -13.51
N ARG A 106 -5.41 -4.11 -13.31
CA ARG A 106 -5.97 -5.41 -13.67
C ARG A 106 -6.21 -5.55 -15.16
N GLN A 107 -6.62 -4.48 -15.84
CA GLN A 107 -6.94 -4.46 -17.26
C GLN A 107 -5.66 -4.38 -18.09
N SER A 108 -4.78 -3.44 -17.76
CA SER A 108 -3.51 -3.19 -18.46
C SER A 108 -2.39 -4.16 -18.07
N ARG A 109 -2.57 -4.94 -16.99
CA ARG A 109 -1.60 -5.94 -16.49
C ARG A 109 -0.24 -5.31 -16.20
N LYS A 110 -0.24 -4.22 -15.43
CA LYS A 110 0.97 -3.50 -15.01
C LYS A 110 1.01 -3.33 -13.50
N LEU A 111 2.22 -3.36 -12.95
CA LEU A 111 2.48 -3.02 -11.55
C LEU A 111 2.76 -1.54 -11.44
N TYR A 112 2.21 -0.89 -10.41
CA TYR A 112 2.49 0.49 -10.04
C TYR A 112 2.97 0.52 -8.60
N TRP A 113 4.02 1.28 -8.30
CA TRP A 113 4.53 1.43 -6.94
C TRP A 113 5.08 2.84 -6.70
N CYS A 114 5.16 3.19 -5.43
CA CYS A 114 5.85 4.41 -4.98
C CYS A 114 7.20 4.07 -4.36
N ASP A 115 8.12 5.02 -4.42
CA ASP A 115 9.42 4.96 -3.74
C ASP A 115 9.59 6.18 -2.83
N ARG A 116 9.82 5.93 -1.53
CA ARG A 116 9.85 6.96 -0.49
C ARG A 116 11.09 7.84 -0.63
N GLU A 117 12.29 7.29 -0.40
CA GLU A 117 13.56 7.99 -0.55
C GLU A 117 14.02 8.11 -2.02
N GLY A 118 13.47 7.30 -2.93
CA GLY A 118 13.62 7.50 -4.37
C GLY A 118 12.80 8.67 -4.89
N MET A 119 11.73 9.05 -4.18
CA MET A 119 10.83 10.18 -4.49
C MET A 119 10.19 10.06 -5.87
N LYS A 120 9.63 8.88 -6.17
CA LYS A 120 9.06 8.55 -7.47
C LYS A 120 7.77 7.75 -7.38
N VAL A 121 6.97 7.88 -8.42
CA VAL A 121 5.88 6.96 -8.78
C VAL A 121 6.29 6.23 -10.04
N MET A 122 6.16 4.92 -10.03
CA MET A 122 6.76 4.02 -11.00
C MET A 122 5.71 3.06 -11.58
N ARG A 123 6.01 2.49 -12.74
CA ARG A 123 5.23 1.41 -13.36
C ARG A 123 6.12 0.44 -14.12
N CYS A 124 5.70 -0.83 -14.23
CA CYS A 124 6.31 -1.81 -15.13
C CYS A 124 5.31 -2.90 -15.56
N ASN A 125 5.71 -3.75 -16.50
CA ASN A 125 5.00 -5.00 -16.80
C ASN A 125 5.16 -5.99 -15.63
N LEU A 126 4.29 -7.01 -15.54
CA LEU A 126 4.31 -7.98 -14.44
C LEU A 126 5.57 -8.86 -14.35
N ASP A 127 6.37 -8.90 -15.42
CA ASP A 127 7.66 -9.58 -15.46
C ASP A 127 8.84 -8.65 -15.13
N GLY A 128 8.58 -7.36 -14.84
CA GLY A 128 9.58 -6.36 -14.52
C GLY A 128 10.15 -5.62 -15.73
N SER A 129 9.74 -5.96 -16.95
CA SER A 129 10.11 -5.21 -18.15
C SER A 129 9.41 -3.84 -18.22
N ASP A 130 9.96 -2.93 -19.03
CA ASP A 130 9.43 -1.58 -19.26
C ASP A 130 9.22 -0.78 -17.96
N VAL A 131 10.26 -0.67 -17.14
CA VAL A 131 10.24 0.20 -15.95
C VAL A 131 10.17 1.66 -16.39
N GLU A 132 9.09 2.34 -16.00
CA GLU A 132 8.77 3.72 -16.33
C GLU A 132 8.70 4.58 -15.06
N VAL A 133 9.32 5.76 -15.09
CA VAL A 133 9.11 6.81 -14.08
C VAL A 133 7.91 7.64 -14.52
N LEU A 134 6.80 7.57 -13.76
CA LEU A 134 5.61 8.38 -14.04
C LEU A 134 5.75 9.77 -13.44
N VAL A 135 6.18 9.84 -12.17
CA VAL A 135 6.35 11.09 -11.43
C VAL A 135 7.69 11.06 -10.70
N SER A 136 8.38 12.20 -10.69
CA SER A 136 9.62 12.39 -9.92
C SER A 136 9.53 13.67 -9.12
N THR A 137 9.46 13.56 -7.79
CA THR A 137 9.34 14.70 -6.87
C THR A 137 10.69 15.15 -6.31
N GLY A 138 11.78 14.44 -6.63
CA GLY A 138 13.14 14.80 -6.24
C GLY A 138 14.18 13.77 -6.68
N SER A 139 15.46 14.06 -6.42
CA SER A 139 16.56 13.10 -6.65
C SER A 139 17.79 13.31 -5.77
N SER A 140 18.00 14.52 -5.25
CA SER A 140 19.18 14.87 -4.47
C SER A 140 19.10 14.36 -3.02
N VAL A 141 20.22 14.39 -2.30
CA VAL A 141 20.25 14.11 -0.85
C VAL A 141 19.48 15.16 -0.07
N GLU A 142 19.44 16.41 -0.56
CA GLU A 142 18.68 17.48 0.08
C GLU A 142 17.18 17.30 -0.10
N ASP A 143 16.73 16.94 -1.32
CA ASP A 143 15.32 16.63 -1.59
C ASP A 143 14.80 15.54 -0.65
N ARG A 144 15.63 14.52 -0.34
CA ARG A 144 15.23 13.41 0.55
C ARG A 144 14.91 13.84 1.97
N LYS A 145 15.41 14.99 2.43
CA LYS A 145 15.09 15.51 3.76
C LYS A 145 13.69 16.12 3.83
N ASP A 146 13.16 16.51 2.67
CA ASP A 146 11.81 17.04 2.56
C ASP A 146 10.79 15.89 2.50
N MET A 147 10.23 15.54 3.65
CA MET A 147 9.21 14.48 3.78
C MET A 147 7.94 14.76 2.95
N CYS A 148 7.72 16.01 2.52
CA CYS A 148 6.62 16.35 1.63
C CYS A 148 6.84 15.82 0.20
N ARG A 149 8.04 15.33 -0.16
CA ARG A 149 8.37 14.71 -1.46
C ARG A 149 8.25 13.19 -1.47
N TRP A 150 8.15 12.58 -0.30
CA TRP A 150 8.10 11.13 -0.15
C TRP A 150 6.78 10.55 -0.66
N CYS A 151 6.86 9.75 -1.73
CA CYS A 151 5.73 9.02 -2.29
C CYS A 151 5.56 7.69 -1.56
N VAL A 152 4.32 7.29 -1.21
CA VAL A 152 4.09 6.11 -0.35
C VAL A 152 3.00 5.18 -0.89
N GLY A 153 1.72 5.59 -0.85
CA GLY A 153 0.57 4.85 -1.36
C GLY A 153 0.37 5.03 -2.85
N ILE A 154 -0.27 4.05 -3.49
CA ILE A 154 -0.58 4.09 -4.93
C ILE A 154 -1.85 3.29 -5.21
N THR A 155 -2.73 3.82 -6.06
CA THR A 155 -3.86 3.08 -6.62
C THR A 155 -4.18 3.59 -8.03
N VAL A 156 -4.97 2.84 -8.78
CA VAL A 156 -5.31 3.15 -10.19
C VAL A 156 -6.81 3.13 -10.42
N ASP A 157 -7.26 4.01 -11.30
CA ASP A 157 -8.58 4.00 -11.91
C ASP A 157 -8.38 3.82 -13.42
N GLU A 158 -8.44 2.57 -13.87
CA GLU A 158 -8.28 2.23 -15.29
C GLU A 158 -9.50 2.68 -16.10
N SER A 159 -10.67 2.79 -15.48
CA SER A 159 -11.90 3.23 -16.14
C SER A 159 -11.85 4.69 -16.59
N MET A 160 -11.18 5.55 -15.81
CA MET A 160 -11.01 6.97 -16.11
C MET A 160 -9.58 7.33 -16.54
N GLY A 161 -8.67 6.35 -16.58
CA GLY A 161 -7.28 6.52 -17.00
C GLY A 161 -6.46 7.38 -16.04
N TYR A 162 -6.66 7.24 -14.73
CA TYR A 162 -5.93 7.96 -13.69
C TYR A 162 -5.15 7.01 -12.79
N PHE A 163 -4.07 7.51 -12.20
CA PHE A 163 -3.44 6.91 -11.03
C PHE A 163 -3.36 7.94 -9.90
N TYR A 164 -3.36 7.45 -8.66
CA TYR A 164 -3.41 8.25 -7.44
C TYR A 164 -2.26 7.85 -6.54
N TRP A 165 -1.58 8.81 -5.92
CA TRP A 165 -0.54 8.52 -4.94
C TRP A 165 -0.61 9.44 -3.73
N SER A 166 -0.13 8.95 -2.59
CA SER A 166 0.01 9.75 -1.39
C SER A 166 1.44 10.31 -1.27
N GLN A 167 1.54 11.54 -0.78
CA GLN A 167 2.78 12.11 -0.27
C GLN A 167 2.62 12.44 1.20
N LYS A 168 3.49 11.85 2.02
CA LYS A 168 3.31 11.75 3.47
C LYS A 168 3.29 13.11 4.19
N GLY A 169 4.32 13.93 3.97
CA GLY A 169 4.62 15.08 4.83
C GLY A 169 5.26 14.67 6.16
N PRO A 170 5.66 15.63 7.02
CA PRO A 170 6.18 15.35 8.34
C PRO A 170 5.16 14.60 9.20
N SER A 171 5.65 13.76 10.12
CA SER A 171 4.75 12.99 10.99
C SER A 171 3.88 13.92 11.81
N LYS A 172 2.56 13.65 11.80
CA LYS A 172 1.53 14.49 12.44
C LYS A 172 1.53 15.95 11.96
N GLY A 173 2.11 16.21 10.78
CA GLY A 173 2.44 17.54 10.31
C GLY A 173 1.31 18.26 9.58
N SER A 174 0.21 17.57 9.26
CA SER A 174 -0.92 18.12 8.48
C SER A 174 -0.49 18.75 7.14
N GLN A 175 0.55 18.17 6.52
CA GLN A 175 1.11 18.59 5.23
C GLN A 175 1.06 17.45 4.20
N GLY A 176 0.49 16.31 4.60
CA GLY A 176 0.24 15.19 3.72
C GLY A 176 -0.79 15.52 2.65
N ARG A 177 -0.62 14.91 1.49
CA ARG A 177 -1.43 15.17 0.30
C ARG A 177 -1.69 13.87 -0.46
N ILE A 178 -2.80 13.83 -1.17
CA ILE A 178 -3.08 12.81 -2.17
C ILE A 178 -3.20 13.53 -3.51
N PHE A 179 -2.50 13.00 -4.51
CA PHE A 179 -2.46 13.52 -5.86
C PHE A 179 -3.04 12.52 -6.85
N ARG A 180 -3.34 13.00 -8.04
CA ARG A 180 -3.61 12.16 -9.21
C ARG A 180 -2.96 12.74 -10.46
N ALA A 181 -2.78 11.89 -11.46
CA ALA A 181 -2.44 12.31 -12.81
C ALA A 181 -3.01 11.32 -13.83
N LYS A 182 -3.18 11.79 -15.06
CA LYS A 182 -3.59 10.92 -16.17
C LYS A 182 -2.48 9.92 -16.48
N ILE A 183 -2.85 8.67 -16.78
CA ILE A 183 -1.89 7.61 -17.12
C ILE A 183 -1.11 7.94 -18.40
N ASP A 184 -1.77 8.58 -19.37
CA ASP A 184 -1.18 8.99 -20.66
C ASP A 184 -0.53 10.38 -20.61
N ASN A 185 -0.74 11.15 -19.55
CA ASN A 185 -0.09 12.43 -19.30
C ASN A 185 0.30 12.60 -17.82
N PRO A 186 1.29 11.81 -17.33
CA PRO A 186 1.61 11.73 -15.90
C PRO A 186 2.26 13.00 -15.35
N THR A 187 2.64 13.94 -16.22
CA THR A 187 3.23 15.23 -15.83
C THR A 187 2.18 16.24 -15.36
N GLN A 188 0.91 16.04 -15.73
CA GLN A 188 -0.19 16.90 -15.30
C GLN A 188 -0.75 16.41 -13.95
N VAL A 189 -0.09 16.88 -12.88
CA VAL A 189 -0.42 16.51 -11.51
C VAL A 189 -1.53 17.40 -10.94
N GLU A 190 -2.54 16.78 -10.35
CA GLU A 190 -3.64 17.43 -9.65
C GLU A 190 -3.64 17.03 -8.17
N THR A 191 -3.80 18.00 -7.27
CA THR A 191 -4.05 17.72 -5.84
C THR A 191 -5.50 17.31 -5.65
N VAL A 192 -5.74 16.13 -5.09
CA VAL A 192 -7.09 15.62 -4.79
C VAL A 192 -7.49 16.00 -3.37
N ILE A 193 -6.60 15.77 -2.40
CA ILE A 193 -6.81 16.07 -0.99
C ILE A 193 -5.53 16.65 -0.41
N ASP A 194 -5.63 17.70 0.40
CA ASP A 194 -4.52 18.31 1.12
C ASP A 194 -4.73 18.32 2.64
N LYS A 195 -3.72 18.82 3.36
CA LYS A 195 -3.75 18.99 4.82
C LYS A 195 -4.09 17.72 5.59
N LEU A 196 -3.67 16.58 5.03
CA LEU A 196 -3.78 15.28 5.69
C LEU A 196 -2.67 15.16 6.75
N PRO A 197 -2.96 14.55 7.91
CA PRO A 197 -1.95 14.34 8.95
C PRO A 197 -0.70 13.64 8.40
N GLU A 198 -0.87 12.45 7.83
CA GLU A 198 0.21 11.60 7.29
C GLU A 198 -0.38 10.41 6.48
N PRO A 199 -0.88 10.62 5.24
CA PRO A 199 -1.53 9.59 4.43
C PRO A 199 -0.54 8.54 3.95
N ILE A 200 -0.96 7.26 3.98
CA ILE A 200 -0.10 6.11 3.68
C ILE A 200 -0.63 5.35 2.48
N ASP A 201 -1.46 4.33 2.69
CA ASP A 201 -1.89 3.39 1.65
C ASP A 201 -3.21 3.83 1.04
N LEU A 202 -3.42 3.45 -0.24
CA LEU A 202 -4.56 3.87 -1.04
C LEU A 202 -5.22 2.67 -1.70
N GLU A 203 -6.55 2.64 -1.68
CA GLU A 203 -7.36 1.70 -2.44
C GLU A 203 -8.49 2.44 -3.16
N PHE A 204 -8.84 1.98 -4.36
CA PHE A 204 -9.84 2.63 -5.19
C PHE A 204 -10.98 1.68 -5.59
N ASP A 205 -12.20 2.16 -5.41
CA ASP A 205 -13.39 1.51 -5.94
C ASP A 205 -13.90 2.24 -7.18
N GLU A 206 -13.47 1.78 -8.36
CA GLU A 206 -13.89 2.32 -9.67
C GLU A 206 -15.41 2.35 -9.85
N SER A 207 -16.14 1.39 -9.26
CA SER A 207 -17.59 1.26 -9.44
C SER A 207 -18.38 2.36 -8.74
N THR A 208 -17.84 2.86 -7.62
CA THR A 208 -18.43 3.93 -6.83
C THR A 208 -17.65 5.24 -6.92
N GLN A 209 -16.52 5.23 -7.64
CA GLN A 209 -15.56 6.34 -7.72
C GLN A 209 -15.13 6.83 -6.33
N THR A 210 -14.90 5.87 -5.42
CA THR A 210 -14.57 6.15 -4.03
C THR A 210 -13.10 5.82 -3.78
N LEU A 211 -12.36 6.81 -3.25
CA LEU A 211 -11.01 6.62 -2.76
C LEU A 211 -11.02 6.30 -1.28
N TYR A 212 -10.24 5.31 -0.88
CA TYR A 212 -10.01 4.92 0.51
C TYR A 212 -8.54 5.10 0.85
N TRP A 213 -8.26 5.52 2.08
CA TRP A 213 -6.87 5.64 2.53
C TRP A 213 -6.71 5.47 4.04
N THR A 214 -5.54 5.00 4.41
CA THR A 214 -5.04 5.01 5.77
C THR A 214 -4.27 6.28 6.04
N ASP A 215 -4.43 6.85 7.23
CA ASP A 215 -3.79 8.11 7.63
C ASP A 215 -3.23 7.96 9.04
N ARG A 216 -1.92 8.22 9.21
CA ARG A 216 -1.25 8.15 10.52
C ARG A 216 -1.38 9.47 11.28
N GLY A 217 -0.77 9.54 12.46
CA GLY A 217 -0.74 10.74 13.26
C GLY A 217 -1.94 10.90 14.19
N ASP A 218 -2.21 12.12 14.64
CA ASP A 218 -3.03 12.32 15.83
C ASP A 218 -4.52 12.54 15.55
N PRO A 219 -5.41 12.15 16.50
CA PRO A 219 -6.82 12.50 16.45
C PRO A 219 -7.05 14.02 16.27
N PRO A 220 -8.16 14.45 15.64
CA PRO A 220 -9.32 13.64 15.25
C PRO A 220 -9.25 13.12 13.81
N TYR A 221 -8.12 13.16 13.11
CA TYR A 221 -8.06 12.73 11.71
C TYR A 221 -6.95 11.75 11.40
N GLY A 222 -5.91 11.66 12.22
CA GLY A 222 -4.89 10.62 12.10
C GLY A 222 -5.30 9.30 12.77
N ASN A 223 -4.50 8.28 12.54
CA ASN A 223 -4.69 6.92 13.01
C ASN A 223 -6.10 6.39 12.68
N SER A 224 -6.44 6.53 11.40
CA SER A 224 -7.78 6.37 10.87
C SER A 224 -7.80 5.68 9.51
N LEU A 225 -8.93 5.03 9.22
CA LEU A 225 -9.34 4.65 7.87
C LEU A 225 -10.35 5.68 7.38
N ASN A 226 -10.15 6.18 6.17
CA ASN A 226 -10.95 7.24 5.58
C ASN A 226 -11.47 6.83 4.20
N ARG A 227 -12.52 7.53 3.75
CA ARG A 227 -12.94 7.52 2.35
C ARG A 227 -13.44 8.89 1.89
N ALA A 228 -13.47 9.08 0.58
CA ALA A 228 -14.12 10.20 -0.08
C ALA A 228 -14.58 9.79 -1.49
N PHE A 229 -15.73 10.30 -1.92
CA PHE A 229 -16.13 10.24 -3.32
C PHE A 229 -15.29 11.24 -4.12
N ILE A 230 -14.71 10.79 -5.24
CA ILE A 230 -13.84 11.62 -6.09
C ILE A 230 -14.23 11.60 -7.57
N GLY A 231 -15.42 11.09 -7.90
CA GLY A 231 -15.95 11.08 -9.27
C GLY A 231 -16.29 12.47 -9.82
N ASP A 232 -16.42 13.47 -8.94
CA ASP A 232 -16.49 14.89 -9.29
C ASP A 232 -15.59 15.69 -8.35
N LEU A 233 -14.64 16.44 -8.92
CA LEU A 233 -13.72 17.31 -8.19
C LEU A 233 -14.01 18.80 -8.43
N SER A 234 -15.23 19.14 -8.85
CA SER A 234 -15.70 20.53 -8.95
C SER A 234 -15.66 21.27 -7.59
N ALA A 235 -15.75 20.51 -6.50
CA ALA A 235 -15.54 20.96 -5.13
C ALA A 235 -14.56 20.03 -4.40
N ALA A 236 -14.05 20.49 -3.25
CA ALA A 236 -13.18 19.67 -2.41
C ALA A 236 -13.93 18.41 -1.92
N PRO A 237 -13.34 17.19 -2.06
CA PRO A 237 -13.97 15.96 -1.61
C PRO A 237 -14.29 15.99 -0.12
N GLU A 238 -15.48 15.51 0.24
CA GLU A 238 -15.85 15.35 1.64
C GLU A 238 -15.20 14.08 2.23
N ARG A 239 -14.31 14.28 3.20
CA ARG A 239 -13.65 13.19 3.92
C ARG A 239 -14.57 12.59 4.99
N GLU A 240 -14.77 11.29 4.90
CA GLU A 240 -15.48 10.50 5.90
C GLU A 240 -14.53 9.55 6.66
N VAL A 241 -14.54 9.60 7.98
CA VAL A 241 -13.78 8.67 8.83
C VAL A 241 -14.60 7.40 9.09
N LEU A 242 -14.03 6.25 8.72
CA LEU A 242 -14.66 4.93 8.81
C LEU A 242 -14.23 4.15 10.05
N ALA A 243 -12.98 4.29 10.45
CA ALA A 243 -12.45 3.67 11.66
C ALA A 243 -11.41 4.57 12.31
N ARG A 244 -11.23 4.40 13.63
CA ARG A 244 -10.32 5.19 14.48
C ARG A 244 -9.57 4.28 15.44
N ARG A 245 -8.64 4.87 16.20
CA ARG A 245 -7.85 4.19 17.24
C ARG A 245 -7.07 3.02 16.63
N LEU A 246 -6.42 3.29 15.51
CA LEU A 246 -5.38 2.45 14.93
C LEU A 246 -4.03 2.93 15.48
N HIS A 247 -2.97 2.16 15.30
CA HIS A 247 -1.67 2.46 15.92
C HIS A 247 -0.56 2.53 14.86
N GLU A 248 -0.46 3.69 14.22
CA GLU A 248 0.37 3.94 13.04
C GLU A 248 -0.07 3.09 11.84
N THR A 249 -1.34 3.26 11.45
CA THR A 249 -1.99 2.51 10.35
C THR A 249 -1.22 2.59 9.02
N ILE A 250 -1.15 1.46 8.32
CA ILE A 250 -0.45 1.33 7.03
C ILE A 250 -1.33 0.64 6.01
N GLY A 251 -1.34 -0.68 5.99
CA GLY A 251 -1.88 -1.44 4.87
C GLY A 251 -3.39 -1.35 4.80
N LEU A 252 -3.91 -1.39 3.58
CA LEU A 252 -5.33 -1.36 3.27
C LEU A 252 -5.63 -2.34 2.15
N ALA A 253 -6.61 -3.21 2.36
CA ALA A 253 -7.18 -4.04 1.31
C ALA A 253 -8.72 -3.97 1.35
N LEU A 254 -9.36 -3.85 0.19
CA LEU A 254 -10.82 -3.77 0.08
C LEU A 254 -11.42 -5.09 -0.42
N ASP A 255 -12.38 -5.63 0.31
CA ASP A 255 -13.36 -6.58 -0.20
C ASP A 255 -14.62 -5.84 -0.64
N LYS A 256 -14.70 -5.56 -1.95
CA LYS A 256 -15.83 -4.86 -2.56
C LYS A 256 -17.13 -5.67 -2.51
N ASN A 257 -17.06 -7.00 -2.44
CA ASN A 257 -18.24 -7.86 -2.44
C ASN A 257 -18.97 -7.80 -1.10
N THR A 258 -18.22 -7.76 0.00
CA THR A 258 -18.78 -7.70 1.36
C THR A 258 -18.81 -6.30 1.95
N ALA A 259 -18.25 -5.31 1.24
CA ALA A 259 -18.04 -3.94 1.72
C ALA A 259 -17.23 -3.93 3.03
N THR A 260 -16.13 -4.68 3.04
CA THR A 260 -15.20 -4.77 4.17
C THR A 260 -13.84 -4.19 3.79
N ALA A 261 -13.22 -3.43 4.67
CA ALA A 261 -11.80 -3.08 4.56
C ALA A 261 -10.98 -3.85 5.58
N TYR A 262 -9.85 -4.39 5.16
CA TYR A 262 -8.85 -4.97 6.04
C TYR A 262 -7.70 -3.99 6.21
N VAL A 263 -7.30 -3.78 7.46
CA VAL A 263 -6.32 -2.74 7.81
C VAL A 263 -5.28 -3.30 8.76
N THR A 264 -4.03 -2.93 8.54
CA THR A 264 -2.87 -3.29 9.38
C THR A 264 -2.22 -2.05 9.98
N ASP A 265 -1.55 -2.21 11.11
CA ASP A 265 -0.77 -1.15 11.73
C ASP A 265 0.56 -1.63 12.32
N LEU A 266 1.47 -0.69 12.59
CA LEU A 266 2.82 -1.00 13.08
C LEU A 266 2.85 -1.57 14.50
N SER A 267 1.75 -1.54 15.24
CA SER A 267 1.67 -2.18 16.57
C SER A 267 1.20 -3.63 16.50
N GLY A 268 1.03 -4.18 15.30
CA GLY A 268 0.66 -5.57 15.11
C GLY A 268 -0.83 -5.83 14.94
N GLY A 269 -1.64 -4.76 14.88
CA GLY A 269 -3.07 -4.87 14.72
C GLY A 269 -3.45 -5.29 13.31
N VAL A 270 -4.35 -6.28 13.19
CA VAL A 270 -5.06 -6.62 11.96
C VAL A 270 -6.54 -6.47 12.22
N TYR A 271 -7.22 -5.67 11.41
CA TYR A 271 -8.62 -5.31 11.62
C TYR A 271 -9.46 -5.58 10.37
N ALA A 272 -10.71 -5.97 10.59
CA ALA A 272 -11.76 -5.92 9.58
C ALA A 272 -12.73 -4.77 9.92
N VAL A 273 -13.05 -3.93 8.94
CA VAL A 273 -13.93 -2.77 9.10
C VAL A 273 -15.11 -2.91 8.15
N ASP A 274 -16.32 -3.05 8.70
CA ASP A 274 -17.58 -3.00 7.93
C ASP A 274 -17.78 -1.55 7.45
N LEU A 275 -17.71 -1.31 6.14
CA LEU A 275 -17.74 0.02 5.54
C LEU A 275 -19.12 0.69 5.59
N LYS A 276 -20.17 -0.07 5.87
CA LYS A 276 -21.56 0.43 5.99
C LYS A 276 -21.86 0.79 7.43
N LYS A 277 -21.52 -0.11 8.37
CA LYS A 277 -21.79 0.06 9.80
C LYS A 277 -20.71 0.85 10.54
N LYS A 278 -19.51 1.00 9.93
CA LYS A 278 -18.32 1.60 10.54
C LYS A 278 -17.90 0.91 11.83
N THR A 279 -18.09 -0.42 11.86
CA THR A 279 -17.72 -1.26 13.00
C THR A 279 -16.38 -1.93 12.71
N LYS A 280 -15.44 -1.76 13.64
CA LYS A 280 -14.09 -2.36 13.58
C LYS A 280 -14.05 -3.63 14.44
N THR A 281 -13.66 -4.74 13.82
CA THR A 281 -13.39 -6.03 14.46
C THR A 281 -11.88 -6.28 14.46
N VAL A 282 -11.34 -6.76 15.59
CA VAL A 282 -9.93 -7.13 15.71
C VAL A 282 -9.78 -8.60 15.30
N LEU A 283 -8.98 -8.87 14.27
CA LEU A 283 -8.60 -10.23 13.89
C LEU A 283 -7.36 -10.68 14.67
N PHE A 284 -6.35 -9.81 14.74
CA PHE A 284 -5.15 -10.00 15.54
C PHE A 284 -4.83 -8.70 16.28
N PRO A 285 -4.58 -8.74 17.60
CA PRO A 285 -4.21 -7.55 18.35
C PRO A 285 -2.72 -7.21 18.23
N GLU A 286 -1.85 -8.21 18.04
CA GLU A 286 -0.39 -8.07 18.03
C GLU A 286 0.24 -9.24 17.24
N LEU A 287 0.57 -9.02 15.97
CA LEU A 287 1.11 -10.05 15.07
C LEU A 287 2.58 -9.81 14.63
N GLY A 288 3.08 -8.58 14.77
CA GLY A 288 4.41 -8.13 14.33
C GLY A 288 4.43 -6.63 14.00
N ASP A 289 5.44 -6.16 13.28
CA ASP A 289 5.51 -4.77 12.78
C ASP A 289 4.88 -4.69 11.39
N LEU A 290 3.55 -4.65 11.34
CA LEU A 290 2.82 -4.91 10.10
C LEU A 290 2.79 -3.70 9.16
N THR A 291 2.94 -3.99 7.87
CA THR A 291 2.87 -3.02 6.78
C THR A 291 1.74 -3.37 5.83
N GLY A 292 2.02 -3.93 4.66
CA GLY A 292 1.04 -4.21 3.62
C GLY A 292 0.12 -5.37 3.95
N ILE A 293 -1.09 -5.32 3.39
CA ILE A 293 -2.08 -6.38 3.42
C ILE A 293 -2.73 -6.49 2.05
N ALA A 294 -3.01 -7.71 1.59
CA ALA A 294 -3.78 -7.93 0.36
C ALA A 294 -4.75 -9.10 0.51
N LEU A 295 -5.86 -9.02 -0.21
CA LEU A 295 -6.91 -10.04 -0.26
C LEU A 295 -6.74 -10.89 -1.52
N ALA A 296 -6.85 -12.21 -1.40
CA ALA A 296 -6.78 -13.18 -2.49
C ALA A 296 -8.13 -13.82 -2.81
#